data_AF-A0AAW9BKK0-F1
#
_entry.id   AF-A0AAW9BKK0-F1
#
_cell.length_a   1.000
_cell.length_b   1.000
_cell.length_c   1.000
_cell.angle_alpha   90.00
_cell.angle_beta   90.00
_cell.angle_gamma   90.00
#
_symmetry.space_group_name_H-M   'P 1'
#
loop_
_entity.id
_entity.type
_entity.pdbx_description
1 polymer ?
#
loop_
_entity_poly.entity_id
_entity_poly.type
_entity_poly.pdbx_seq_one_letter_code
_entity_poly.pdbx_strand_id
1 'polypeptide(L)'
;MDNKRDIFNAFFKAQDRFLLAAPHGFEPDVIHDYIHWGMVLSSCYEHDADEENLLLCELFLRQVYFHLLDAIQDSTRSRIFRRVCLDSIHTPLFCLKRYYYQFEQGDVKFLALQQQLRLIQISLD
;
A
#
# COMPACT_ATOMS: atom_id res chain seq x y z
N MET A 1 1.14 23.07 -11.25
CA MET A 1 2.31 22.34 -10.72
C MET A 1 2.29 22.21 -9.20
N ASP A 2 1.51 23.00 -8.46
CA ASP A 2 1.48 22.97 -6.99
C ASP A 2 0.87 21.67 -6.39
N ASN A 3 -0.16 21.11 -7.03
CA ASN A 3 -0.87 19.93 -6.53
C ASN A 3 0.03 18.68 -6.35
N LYS A 4 1.02 18.46 -7.23
CA LYS A 4 1.89 17.26 -7.13
C LYS A 4 2.83 17.33 -5.96
N ARG A 5 3.41 18.50 -5.69
CA ARG A 5 4.27 18.70 -4.53
C ARG A 5 3.48 18.45 -3.25
N ASP A 6 2.22 18.84 -3.22
CA ASP A 6 1.33 18.60 -2.09
C ASP A 6 1.00 17.11 -1.93
N ILE A 7 0.71 16.38 -3.00
CA ILE A 7 0.49 14.92 -2.98
C ILE A 7 1.74 14.19 -2.47
N PHE A 8 2.92 14.52 -2.98
CA PHE A 8 4.18 13.93 -2.49
C PHE A 8 4.42 14.23 -1.01
N ASN A 9 4.26 15.49 -0.61
CA ASN A 9 4.40 15.88 0.79
C ASN A 9 3.42 15.13 1.70
N ALA A 10 2.17 14.95 1.25
CA ALA A 10 1.16 14.25 2.01
C ALA A 10 1.46 12.75 2.11
N PHE A 11 1.89 12.13 1.01
CA PHE A 11 2.33 10.73 0.98
C PHE A 11 3.48 10.47 1.94
N PHE A 12 4.56 11.25 1.88
CA PHE A 12 5.72 11.02 2.75
C PHE A 12 5.40 11.33 4.23
N LYS A 13 4.55 12.32 4.52
CA LYS A 13 4.07 12.54 5.90
C LYS A 13 3.23 11.38 6.42
N ALA A 14 2.34 10.83 5.59
CA ALA A 14 1.53 9.68 5.97
C ALA A 14 2.39 8.42 6.14
N GLN A 15 3.39 8.24 5.28
CA GLN A 15 4.39 7.18 5.39
C GLN A 15 5.17 7.27 6.70
N ASP A 16 5.70 8.44 7.05
CA ASP A 16 6.44 8.62 8.30
C ASP A 16 5.57 8.26 9.50
N ARG A 17 4.31 8.70 9.52
CA ARG A 17 3.36 8.35 10.59
C ARG A 17 3.09 6.86 10.66
N PHE A 18 2.96 6.18 9.52
CA PHE A 18 2.76 4.74 9.45
C PHE A 18 3.98 3.98 9.97
N LEU A 19 5.18 4.39 9.57
CA LEU A 19 6.44 3.75 9.97
C LEU A 19 6.78 4.01 11.44
N LEU A 20 6.37 5.14 12.00
CA LEU A 20 6.49 5.42 13.44
C LEU A 20 5.40 4.72 14.25
N ALA A 21 5.54 4.75 15.57
CA ALA A 21 4.52 4.23 16.48
C ALA A 21 3.25 5.11 16.38
N ALA A 22 2.17 4.55 15.83
CA ALA A 22 0.88 5.22 15.81
C ALA A 22 0.40 5.47 17.25
N PRO A 23 -0.13 6.67 17.56
CA PRO A 23 -0.77 6.92 18.84
C PRO A 23 -1.92 5.93 19.07
N HIS A 24 -2.05 5.39 20.28
CA HIS A 24 -3.14 4.47 20.62
C HIS A 24 -4.51 5.10 20.33
N GLY A 25 -5.36 4.35 19.62
CA GLY A 25 -6.69 4.79 19.20
C GLY A 25 -6.74 5.46 17.82
N PHE A 26 -5.59 5.82 17.25
CA PHE A 26 -5.48 6.46 15.93
C PHE A 26 -4.85 5.53 14.88
N GLU A 27 -4.67 4.24 15.20
CA GLU A 27 -4.13 3.26 14.26
C GLU A 27 -4.91 3.24 12.92
N PRO A 28 -6.25 3.22 12.91
CA PRO A 28 -7.00 3.20 11.65
C PRO A 28 -6.76 4.44 10.80
N ASP A 29 -6.74 5.63 11.40
CA ASP A 29 -6.56 6.87 10.67
C ASP A 29 -5.17 6.93 10.02
N VAL A 30 -4.12 6.54 10.75
CA VAL A 30 -2.75 6.49 10.23
C VAL A 30 -2.63 5.51 9.05
N ILE A 31 -3.25 4.33 9.17
CA ILE A 31 -3.20 3.28 8.13
C ILE A 31 -3.98 3.72 6.89
N HIS A 32 -5.21 4.22 7.07
CA HIS A 32 -6.05 4.64 5.95
C HIS A 32 -5.50 5.89 5.25
N ASP A 33 -4.94 6.86 5.98
CA ASP A 33 -4.30 8.05 5.39
C ASP A 33 -3.11 7.64 4.51
N TYR A 34 -2.27 6.71 4.98
CA TYR A 34 -1.14 6.22 4.19
C TYR A 34 -1.58 5.47 2.94
N ILE A 35 -2.58 4.58 3.05
CA ILE A 35 -3.14 3.87 1.90
C ILE A 35 -3.73 4.87 0.91
N HIS A 36 -4.52 5.82 1.39
CA HIS A 36 -5.16 6.84 0.57
C HIS A 36 -4.13 7.61 -0.27
N TRP A 37 -3.12 8.21 0.37
CA TRP A 37 -2.11 8.97 -0.35
C TRP A 37 -1.26 8.11 -1.27
N GLY A 38 -1.00 6.85 -0.92
CA GLY A 38 -0.32 5.93 -1.83
C GLY A 38 -1.12 5.63 -3.09
N MET A 39 -2.44 5.46 -2.97
CA MET A 39 -3.31 5.26 -4.14
C MET A 39 -3.36 6.53 -5.00
N VAL A 40 -3.57 7.70 -4.39
CA VAL A 40 -3.60 9.00 -5.10
C VAL A 40 -2.29 9.27 -5.82
N LEU A 41 -1.14 9.00 -5.19
CA LEU A 41 0.16 9.19 -5.80
C LEU A 41 0.38 8.21 -6.96
N SER A 42 -0.01 6.94 -6.80
CA SER A 42 0.09 5.94 -7.87
C SER A 42 -0.77 6.28 -9.09
N SER A 43 -1.99 6.80 -8.90
CA SER A 43 -2.88 7.19 -10.00
C SER A 43 -2.38 8.40 -10.78
N CYS A 44 -1.43 9.18 -10.25
CA CYS A 44 -0.79 10.24 -11.02
C CYS A 44 0.10 9.71 -12.16
N TYR A 45 0.44 8.42 -12.12
CA TYR A 45 1.40 7.76 -13.01
C TYR A 45 0.80 6.56 -13.76
N GLU A 46 -0.51 6.32 -13.64
CA GLU A 46 -1.16 5.20 -14.29
C GLU A 46 -1.27 5.37 -15.81
N HIS A 47 -1.74 4.31 -16.48
CA HIS A 47 -1.96 4.36 -17.92
C HIS A 47 -2.90 5.50 -18.29
N ASP A 48 -2.61 6.20 -19.38
CA ASP A 48 -3.35 7.37 -19.86
C ASP A 48 -3.28 8.63 -18.96
N ALA A 49 -2.44 8.63 -17.91
CA ALA A 49 -2.19 9.83 -17.12
C ALA A 49 -1.28 10.83 -17.85
N ASP A 50 -1.44 12.13 -17.55
CA ASP A 50 -0.63 13.21 -18.15
C ASP A 50 0.89 13.03 -17.98
N GLU A 51 1.29 12.38 -16.88
CA GLU A 51 2.68 12.00 -16.60
C GLU A 51 2.79 10.48 -16.42
N GLU A 52 2.20 9.70 -17.34
CA GLU A 52 2.29 8.25 -17.33
C GLU A 52 3.71 7.77 -17.02
N ASN A 53 3.83 6.98 -15.95
CA ASN A 53 5.07 6.35 -15.56
C ASN A 53 4.75 5.06 -14.81
N LEU A 54 4.56 3.99 -15.59
CA LEU A 54 4.12 2.69 -15.07
C LEU A 54 5.06 2.14 -13.99
N LEU A 55 6.36 2.44 -14.07
CA LEU A 55 7.33 2.07 -13.05
C LEU A 55 7.07 2.76 -11.71
N LEU A 56 6.79 4.08 -11.72
CA LEU A 56 6.43 4.81 -10.49
C LEU A 56 5.07 4.38 -9.95
N CYS A 57 4.10 4.11 -10.82
CA CYS A 57 2.81 3.55 -10.42
C CYS A 57 3.01 2.23 -9.65
N GLU A 58 3.75 1.27 -10.22
CA GLU A 58 4.06 0.01 -9.55
C GLU A 58 4.83 0.22 -8.25
N LEU A 59 5.83 1.11 -8.25
CA LEU A 59 6.67 1.40 -7.09
C LEU A 59 5.81 1.79 -5.88
N PHE A 60 4.94 2.78 -6.03
CA PHE A 60 4.13 3.27 -4.91
C PHE A 60 3.07 2.26 -4.46
N LEU A 61 2.44 1.55 -5.40
CA LEU A 61 1.48 0.48 -5.07
C LEU A 61 2.16 -0.65 -4.27
N ARG A 62 3.32 -1.12 -4.73
CA ARG A 62 4.09 -2.16 -4.05
C ARG A 62 4.58 -1.67 -2.70
N GLN A 63 5.06 -0.43 -2.60
CA GLN A 63 5.57 0.12 -1.35
C GLN A 63 4.51 0.11 -0.23
N VAL A 64 3.29 0.57 -0.53
CA VAL A 64 2.18 0.49 0.45
C VAL A 64 1.87 -0.96 0.79
N TYR A 65 1.76 -1.83 -0.21
CA TYR A 65 1.45 -3.24 0.00
C TYR A 65 2.46 -3.95 0.91
N PHE A 66 3.75 -3.80 0.64
CA PHE A 66 4.81 -4.45 1.43
C PHE A 66 4.92 -3.87 2.83
N HIS A 67 4.78 -2.54 2.99
CA HIS A 67 4.73 -1.94 4.33
C HIS A 67 3.56 -2.48 5.17
N LEU A 68 2.40 -2.74 4.57
CA LEU A 68 1.28 -3.38 5.26
C LEU A 68 1.59 -4.84 5.62
N LEU A 69 2.19 -5.63 4.71
CA LEU A 69 2.59 -7.00 5.02
C LEU A 69 3.58 -7.05 6.19
N ASP A 70 4.61 -6.22 6.16
CA ASP A 70 5.62 -6.13 7.22
C ASP A 70 4.95 -5.75 8.55
N ALA A 71 4.07 -4.75 8.52
CA ALA A 71 3.33 -4.32 9.71
C ALA A 71 2.40 -5.39 10.29
N ILE A 72 1.82 -6.27 9.46
CA ILE A 72 0.98 -7.38 9.91
C ILE A 72 1.81 -8.42 10.67
N GLN A 73 3.04 -8.67 10.21
CA GLN A 73 3.96 -9.64 10.81
C GLN A 73 4.71 -9.11 12.03
N ASP A 74 4.87 -7.80 12.13
CA ASP A 74 5.62 -7.15 13.21
C ASP A 74 4.94 -7.33 14.58
N SER A 75 5.57 -8.11 15.45
CA SER A 75 5.09 -8.39 16.81
C SER A 75 5.24 -7.20 17.76
N THR A 76 6.01 -6.18 17.38
CA THR A 76 6.18 -4.94 18.16
C THR A 76 5.01 -3.96 17.95
N ARG A 77 4.23 -4.15 16.87
CA ARG A 77 3.02 -3.36 16.59
C ARG A 77 1.85 -3.84 17.44
N SER A 78 0.94 -2.91 17.76
CA SER A 78 -0.27 -3.25 18.51
C SER A 78 -1.13 -4.25 17.72
N ARG A 79 -1.85 -5.12 18.44
CA ARG A 79 -2.77 -6.08 17.81
C ARG A 79 -3.82 -5.38 16.93
N ILE A 80 -4.27 -4.19 17.34
CA ILE A 80 -5.21 -3.37 16.59
C ILE A 80 -4.57 -2.91 15.28
N PHE A 81 -3.34 -2.36 15.33
CA PHE A 81 -2.61 -1.93 14.14
C PHE A 81 -2.48 -3.07 13.12
N ARG A 82 -2.02 -4.24 13.57
CA ARG A 82 -1.86 -5.43 12.73
C ARG A 82 -3.17 -5.87 12.09
N ARG A 83 -4.26 -5.85 12.86
CA ARG A 83 -5.59 -6.24 12.36
C ARG A 83 -6.12 -5.25 11.32
N VAL A 84 -5.98 -3.96 11.56
CA VAL A 84 -6.44 -2.93 10.62
C VAL A 84 -5.61 -2.97 9.33
N CYS A 85 -4.29 -3.19 9.42
CA CYS A 85 -3.46 -3.43 8.23
C CYS A 85 -3.96 -4.64 7.44
N LEU A 86 -4.27 -5.76 8.11
CA LEU A 86 -4.80 -6.96 7.48
C LEU A 86 -6.14 -6.71 6.79
N ASP A 87 -7.07 -6.02 7.45
CA ASP A 87 -8.39 -5.74 6.88
C ASP A 87 -8.29 -4.74 5.70
N SER A 88 -7.31 -3.83 5.72
CA SER A 88 -7.12 -2.78 4.71
C SER A 88 -6.26 -3.19 3.51
N ILE A 89 -5.53 -4.31 3.58
CA ILE A 89 -4.55 -4.71 2.57
C ILE A 89 -5.17 -5.05 1.20
N HIS A 90 -6.47 -5.32 1.17
CA HIS A 90 -7.20 -5.61 -0.05
C HIS A 90 -7.21 -4.43 -1.03
N THR A 91 -7.15 -3.19 -0.54
CA THR A 91 -7.14 -1.98 -1.36
C THR A 91 -5.90 -1.91 -2.27
N PRO A 92 -4.66 -1.89 -1.73
CA PRO A 92 -3.47 -1.88 -2.58
C PRO A 92 -3.33 -3.17 -3.40
N LEU A 93 -3.76 -4.32 -2.87
CA LEU A 93 -3.74 -5.58 -3.62
C LEU A 93 -4.67 -5.53 -4.85
N PHE A 94 -5.84 -4.91 -4.74
CA PHE A 94 -6.76 -4.72 -5.86
C PHE A 94 -6.17 -3.77 -6.91
N CYS A 95 -5.57 -2.66 -6.50
CA CYS A 95 -4.88 -1.75 -7.43
C CYS A 95 -3.71 -2.43 -8.15
N LEU A 96 -2.91 -3.23 -7.43
CA LEU A 96 -1.83 -4.04 -8.04
C LEU A 96 -2.39 -5.07 -9.03
N LYS A 97 -3.54 -5.69 -8.74
CA LYS A 97 -4.23 -6.56 -9.70
C LYS A 97 -4.57 -5.80 -10.98
N ARG A 98 -5.20 -4.64 -10.86
CA ARG A 98 -5.58 -3.80 -12.01
C ARG A 98 -4.36 -3.41 -12.84
N TYR A 99 -3.28 -3.01 -12.18
CA TYR A 99 -2.02 -2.66 -12.82
C TYR A 99 -1.42 -3.85 -13.58
N TYR A 100 -1.22 -5.00 -12.92
CA TYR A 100 -0.53 -6.12 -13.55
C TYR A 100 -1.29 -6.72 -14.73
N TYR A 101 -2.63 -6.71 -14.71
CA TYR A 101 -3.45 -7.26 -15.80
C TYR A 101 -3.28 -6.52 -17.13
N GLN A 102 -2.60 -5.38 -17.15
CA GLN A 102 -2.26 -4.63 -18.36
C GLN A 102 -1.03 -5.20 -19.09
N PHE A 103 -0.28 -6.12 -18.49
CA PHE A 103 0.98 -6.64 -19.02
C PHE A 103 0.93 -8.15 -19.27
N GLU A 104 1.74 -8.62 -20.22
CA GLU A 104 1.98 -10.06 -20.38
C GLU A 104 2.54 -10.68 -19.08
N GLN A 105 2.03 -11.84 -18.69
CA GLN A 105 2.39 -12.54 -17.44
C GLN A 105 2.12 -11.75 -16.15
N GLY A 106 1.28 -10.71 -16.20
CA GLY A 106 0.90 -9.95 -15.01
C GLY A 106 0.16 -10.77 -13.97
N ASP A 107 -0.58 -11.80 -14.40
CA ASP A 107 -1.22 -12.77 -13.53
C ASP A 107 -0.21 -13.52 -12.65
N VAL A 108 0.95 -13.90 -13.19
CA VAL A 108 2.03 -14.55 -12.43
C VAL A 108 2.55 -13.63 -11.33
N LYS A 109 2.79 -12.36 -11.65
CA LYS A 109 3.23 -11.35 -10.66
C LYS A 109 2.19 -11.15 -9.56
N PHE A 110 0.92 -11.03 -9.95
CA PHE A 110 -0.18 -10.87 -9.00
C PHE A 110 -0.36 -12.09 -8.09
N LEU A 111 -0.27 -13.31 -8.64
CA LEU A 111 -0.36 -14.56 -7.88
C LEU A 111 0.75 -14.67 -6.83
N ALA A 112 1.96 -14.22 -7.15
CA ALA A 112 3.08 -14.19 -6.21
C ALA A 112 2.76 -13.27 -5.00
N LEU A 113 2.18 -12.09 -5.24
CA LEU A 113 1.76 -11.20 -4.16
C LEU A 113 0.67 -11.83 -3.29
N GLN A 114 -0.35 -12.43 -3.90
CA GLN A 114 -1.39 -13.13 -3.16
C GLN A 114 -0.85 -14.29 -2.33
N GLN A 115 0.16 -15.01 -2.84
CA GLN A 115 0.80 -16.09 -2.11
C GLN A 115 1.51 -15.58 -0.86
N GLN A 116 2.20 -14.43 -0.93
CA GLN A 116 2.82 -13.81 0.23
C GLN A 116 1.79 -13.46 1.31
N LEU A 117 0.66 -12.86 0.94
CA LEU A 117 -0.41 -12.56 1.90
C LEU A 117 -0.97 -13.83 2.55
N ARG A 118 -1.20 -14.89 1.77
CA ARG A 118 -1.69 -16.17 2.32
C ARG A 118 -0.73 -16.78 3.34
N LEU A 119 0.57 -16.74 3.07
CA LEU A 119 1.59 -17.25 4.00
C LEU A 119 1.56 -16.49 5.34
N ILE A 120 1.32 -15.18 5.29
CA ILE A 120 1.23 -14.34 6.47
C ILE A 120 -0.05 -14.63 7.25
N GLN A 121 -1.18 -14.80 6.57
CA GLN A 121 -2.45 -15.15 7.19
C GLN A 121 -2.38 -16.50 7.93
N ILE A 122 -1.77 -17.51 7.32
CA ILE A 122 -1.57 -18.83 7.96
C ILE A 122 -0.71 -18.74 9.22
N SER A 123 0.25 -17.80 9.28
CA SER A 123 1.12 -17.61 10.44
C SER A 123 0.44 -16.90 11.61
N LEU A 124 -0.73 -16.29 11.38
CA LEU A 124 -1.50 -15.56 12.40
C LEU A 124 -2.60 -16.40 13.05
N ASP A 125 -2.99 -17.49 12.40
CA ASP A 125 -3.96 -18.49 12.87
C ASP A 125 -3.28 -19.52 13.79
#